data_AF-A0A946VBS5-F1
#
_entry.id   AF-A0A946VBS5-F1
#
_cell.length_a   1.000
_cell.length_b   1.000
_cell.length_c   1.000
_cell.angle_alpha   90.00
_cell.angle_beta   90.00
_cell.angle_gamma   90.00
#
_symmetry.space_group_name_H-M   'P 1'
#
loop_
_entity.id
_entity.type
_entity.pdbx_description
1 polymer ?
#
loop_
_entity_poly.entity_id
_entity_poly.type
_entity_poly.pdbx_seq_one_letter_code
_entity_poly.pdbx_strand_id
1 'polypeptide(L)'
;IANAGDGSTNAVVGNSGGRSADTGTHQVVNTTVALAKSVVITDPLGGNQPVTGATLTYRIDATVVGPGTATGVVVTDVLPATTSYTGGPLILNTVTLTDIADGDAGDVNDSAVNTVTVNLGDLSAASPAQTVSFEVTIN
;
A
#
# COMPACT_ATOMS: atom_id res chain seq x y z
N ILE A 1 -5.57 -9.13 69.06
CA ILE A 1 -6.67 -8.25 68.59
C ILE A 1 -6.12 -6.85 68.40
N ALA A 2 -6.44 -6.25 67.25
CA ALA A 2 -6.31 -4.84 66.86
C ALA A 2 -4.91 -4.26 66.53
N ASN A 3 -4.88 -3.72 65.30
CA ASN A 3 -3.91 -2.96 64.55
C ASN A 3 -3.59 -1.59 65.19
N ALA A 4 -2.30 -1.23 65.28
CA ALA A 4 -1.84 0.16 65.45
C ALA A 4 -0.53 0.33 64.68
N GLY A 5 -0.47 1.37 63.83
CA GLY A 5 0.51 1.51 62.77
C GLY A 5 1.91 1.90 63.22
N ASP A 6 2.88 1.34 62.51
CA ASP A 6 4.28 1.78 62.52
C ASP A 6 4.39 2.87 61.43
N GLY A 7 4.79 4.10 61.73
CA GLY A 7 6.03 4.41 62.40
C GLY A 7 6.90 5.12 61.36
N SER A 8 6.71 6.43 61.23
CA SER A 8 7.54 7.28 60.39
C SER A 8 8.98 7.25 60.91
N THR A 9 9.95 6.77 60.11
CA THR A 9 11.31 7.35 60.02
C THR A 9 12.05 6.88 58.75
N ASN A 10 12.45 7.87 57.94
CA ASN A 10 13.54 7.93 56.95
C ASN A 10 13.74 6.79 55.92
N ALA A 11 13.24 7.04 54.70
CA ALA A 11 13.85 6.50 53.49
C ALA A 11 14.90 7.49 52.95
N VAL A 12 16.12 6.98 52.79
CA VAL A 12 17.31 7.63 52.26
C VAL A 12 17.02 8.44 50.98
N VAL A 13 17.55 9.66 50.88
CA VAL A 13 17.54 10.44 49.64
C VAL A 13 18.43 9.73 48.61
N GLY A 14 17.80 8.93 47.75
CA GLY A 14 18.44 8.37 46.56
C GLY A 14 18.54 9.44 45.49
N ASN A 15 19.72 10.05 45.37
CA ASN A 15 20.14 10.89 44.26
C ASN A 15 19.96 10.14 42.92
N SER A 16 18.86 10.39 42.23
CA SER A 16 18.80 10.53 40.76
C SER A 16 17.42 11.06 40.37
N GLY A 17 17.39 12.31 39.90
CA GLY A 17 16.19 12.98 39.40
C GLY A 17 15.73 12.39 38.08
N GLY A 18 15.05 11.24 38.15
CA GLY A 18 14.49 10.54 36.99
C GLY A 18 12.96 10.48 37.05
N ARG A 19 12.28 11.62 36.94
CA ARG A 19 10.85 11.63 36.58
C ARG A 19 10.62 12.64 35.47
N SER A 20 11.08 12.28 34.27
CA SER A 20 10.42 12.76 33.07
C SER A 20 9.08 12.04 33.02
N ALA A 21 8.02 12.72 33.46
CA ALA A 21 6.67 12.30 33.11
C ALA A 21 6.46 12.72 31.65
N ASP A 22 7.03 11.97 30.71
CA ASP A 22 6.59 12.09 29.33
C ASP A 22 5.21 11.44 29.26
N THR A 23 4.19 12.27 29.40
CA THR A 23 2.82 11.87 29.12
C THR A 23 2.70 11.82 27.61
N GLY A 24 3.31 10.81 27.00
CA GLY A 24 3.22 10.54 25.59
C GLY A 24 1.76 10.24 25.28
N THR A 25 1.06 11.25 24.78
CA THR A 25 -0.25 11.05 24.18
C THR A 25 -0.06 10.02 23.08
N HIS A 26 -0.60 8.81 23.23
CA HIS A 26 -0.79 7.91 22.11
C HIS A 26 -1.84 8.57 21.21
N GLN A 27 -1.38 9.48 20.36
CA GLN A 27 -2.18 10.01 19.28
C GLN A 27 -2.46 8.80 18.40
N VAL A 28 -3.73 8.43 18.29
CA VAL A 28 -4.17 7.45 17.28
C VAL A 28 -3.89 8.13 15.94
N VAL A 29 -2.69 7.91 15.41
CA VAL A 29 -2.26 8.40 14.11
C VAL A 29 -2.84 7.44 13.09
N ASN A 30 -4.03 7.76 12.59
CA ASN A 30 -4.62 7.02 11.49
C ASN A 30 -3.82 7.31 10.22
N THR A 31 -3.08 6.30 9.75
CA THR A 31 -2.47 6.29 8.41
C THR A 31 -3.28 5.35 7.53
N THR A 32 -3.76 5.84 6.40
CA THR A 32 -4.63 5.08 5.49
C THR A 32 -4.05 5.10 4.09
N VAL A 33 -4.07 3.96 3.40
CA VAL A 33 -3.76 3.88 1.98
C VAL A 33 -5.06 3.97 1.20
N ALA A 34 -5.18 4.96 0.32
CA ALA A 34 -6.30 5.13 -0.60
C ALA A 34 -5.88 4.69 -2.00
N LEU A 35 -6.68 3.82 -2.62
CA LEU A 35 -6.49 3.31 -3.97
C LEU A 35 -7.62 3.81 -4.87
N ALA A 36 -7.27 4.38 -6.03
CA ALA A 36 -8.21 4.76 -7.07
C ALA A 36 -7.88 4.02 -8.36
N LYS A 37 -8.80 3.16 -8.83
CA LYS A 37 -8.64 2.41 -10.08
C LYS A 37 -9.49 3.05 -11.18
N SER A 38 -8.91 3.19 -12.37
CA SER A 38 -9.57 3.69 -13.57
C SER A 38 -9.18 2.84 -14.79
N VAL A 39 -9.99 2.92 -15.85
CA VAL A 39 -9.78 2.16 -17.08
C VAL A 39 -10.13 3.01 -18.29
N VAL A 40 -9.34 2.88 -19.35
CA VAL A 40 -9.63 3.41 -20.67
C VAL A 40 -9.80 2.23 -21.63
N ILE A 41 -10.89 2.23 -22.40
CA ILE A 41 -11.22 1.17 -23.34
C ILE A 41 -10.91 1.64 -24.76
N THR A 42 -10.14 0.85 -25.49
CA THR A 42 -9.88 1.05 -26.92
C THR A 42 -10.51 -0.11 -27.69
N ASP A 43 -11.60 0.19 -28.40
CA ASP A 43 -12.28 -0.78 -29.26
C ASP A 43 -11.56 -0.87 -30.63
N PRO A 44 -11.13 -2.07 -31.10
CA PRO A 44 -10.51 -2.24 -32.41
C PRO A 44 -11.43 -1.86 -33.59
N LEU A 45 -12.75 -1.88 -33.38
CA LEU A 45 -13.75 -1.45 -34.36
C LEU A 45 -14.05 0.07 -34.30
N GLY A 46 -13.39 0.77 -33.37
CA GLY A 46 -13.56 2.20 -33.11
C GLY A 46 -14.50 2.51 -31.96
N GLY A 47 -14.13 3.50 -31.15
CA GLY A 47 -14.88 3.90 -29.95
C GLY A 47 -14.30 3.32 -28.66
N ASN A 48 -15.16 3.16 -27.65
CA ASN A 48 -14.76 2.81 -26.28
C ASN A 48 -15.67 1.72 -25.68
N GLN A 49 -16.16 0.80 -26.51
CA GLN A 49 -17.06 -0.26 -26.07
C GLN A 49 -16.25 -1.47 -25.55
N PRO A 50 -16.66 -2.11 -24.44
CA PRO A 50 -16.02 -3.30 -23.92
C PRO A 50 -16.44 -4.54 -24.74
N VAL A 51 -15.91 -4.66 -25.95
CA VAL A 51 -16.13 -5.80 -26.85
C VAL A 51 -14.92 -6.74 -26.84
N THR A 52 -15.10 -8.00 -27.23
CA THR A 52 -14.00 -8.93 -27.46
C THR A 52 -12.97 -8.32 -28.42
N GLY A 53 -11.70 -8.42 -28.04
CA GLY A 53 -10.57 -7.80 -28.72
C GLY A 53 -10.28 -6.35 -28.30
N ALA A 54 -11.12 -5.71 -27.49
CA ALA A 54 -10.83 -4.38 -26.95
C ALA A 54 -9.67 -4.42 -25.95
N THR A 55 -8.81 -3.40 -26.01
CA THR A 55 -7.73 -3.19 -25.04
C THR A 55 -8.23 -2.31 -23.90
N LEU A 56 -8.03 -2.78 -22.67
CA LEU A 56 -8.28 -2.06 -21.44
C LEU A 56 -6.96 -1.60 -20.86
N THR A 57 -6.72 -0.29 -20.88
CA THR A 57 -5.57 0.32 -20.20
C THR A 57 -6.02 0.68 -18.77
N TYR A 58 -5.53 -0.07 -17.79
CA TYR A 58 -5.81 0.16 -16.38
C TYR A 58 -4.79 1.11 -15.76
N ARG A 59 -5.26 1.91 -14.80
CA ARG A 59 -4.45 2.78 -13.96
C ARG A 59 -4.92 2.68 -12.51
N ILE A 60 -4.00 2.39 -11.59
CA ILE A 60 -4.25 2.37 -10.15
C ILE A 60 -3.37 3.43 -9.50
N ASP A 61 -3.98 4.42 -8.85
CA ASP A 61 -3.28 5.43 -8.08
C ASP A 61 -3.36 5.08 -6.59
N ALA A 62 -2.19 4.94 -5.94
CA ALA A 62 -2.04 4.70 -4.51
C ALA A 62 -1.54 5.95 -3.81
N THR A 63 -2.26 6.39 -2.77
CA THR A 63 -1.93 7.57 -1.97
C THR A 63 -2.01 7.24 -0.49
N VAL A 64 -1.10 7.80 0.31
CA VAL A 64 -1.15 7.64 1.77
C VAL A 64 -1.66 8.94 2.39
N VAL A 65 -2.65 8.81 3.26
CA VAL A 65 -3.26 9.91 4.00
C VAL A 65 -3.03 9.71 5.49
N GLY A 66 -2.59 10.78 6.16
CA GLY A 66 -2.35 10.79 7.60
C GLY A 66 -0.88 10.97 7.96
N PRO A 67 -0.56 11.22 9.25
CA PRO A 67 0.79 11.62 9.65
C PRO A 67 1.82 10.48 9.77
N GLY A 68 1.43 9.22 9.60
CA GLY A 68 2.35 8.08 9.69
C GLY A 68 2.82 7.52 8.34
N THR A 69 3.52 6.40 8.41
CA THR A 69 4.06 5.66 7.25
C THR A 69 3.32 4.33 7.13
N ALA A 70 2.75 4.06 5.95
CA ALA A 70 2.28 2.74 5.56
C ALA A 70 3.49 1.92 5.09
N THR A 71 3.85 0.88 5.84
CA THR A 71 5.02 0.06 5.54
C THR A 71 4.66 -1.14 4.67
N GLY A 72 5.52 -1.50 3.71
CA GLY A 72 5.35 -2.70 2.86
C GLY A 72 4.06 -2.71 2.05
N VAL A 73 3.71 -1.57 1.44
CA VAL A 73 2.50 -1.44 0.63
C VAL A 73 2.64 -2.26 -0.65
N VAL A 74 1.69 -3.17 -0.90
CA VAL A 74 1.61 -3.97 -2.12
C VAL A 74 0.25 -3.77 -2.76
N VAL A 75 0.24 -3.53 -4.07
CA VAL A 75 -0.98 -3.48 -4.89
C VAL A 75 -1.15 -4.82 -5.56
N THR A 76 -2.33 -5.44 -5.39
CA THR A 76 -2.71 -6.68 -6.06
C THR A 76 -4.01 -6.47 -6.82
N ASP A 77 -4.04 -6.81 -8.11
CA ASP A 77 -5.21 -6.66 -8.96
C ASP A 77 -5.49 -7.96 -9.72
N VAL A 78 -6.58 -8.64 -9.34
CA VAL A 78 -7.01 -9.88 -9.99
C VAL A 78 -7.69 -9.54 -11.31
N LEU A 79 -7.12 -10.03 -12.41
CA LEU A 79 -7.67 -9.81 -13.74
C LEU A 79 -8.99 -10.58 -13.88
N PRO A 80 -10.04 -9.98 -14.46
CA PRO A 80 -11.27 -10.71 -14.80
C PRO A 80 -10.98 -11.90 -15.72
N ALA A 81 -11.70 -13.01 -15.55
CA ALA A 81 -11.51 -14.22 -16.36
C ALA A 81 -11.79 -14.03 -17.87
N THR A 82 -12.56 -13.00 -18.23
CA THR A 82 -12.85 -12.61 -19.61
C THR A 82 -11.77 -11.68 -20.20
N THR A 83 -10.67 -11.45 -19.48
CA THR A 83 -9.56 -10.61 -19.93
C THR A 83 -8.24 -11.37 -19.79
N SER A 84 -7.30 -11.09 -20.68
CA SER A 84 -5.93 -11.61 -20.63
C SER A 84 -4.94 -10.46 -20.59
N TYR A 85 -3.90 -10.58 -19.78
CA TYR A 85 -2.76 -9.66 -19.83
C TYR A 85 -2.13 -9.68 -21.22
N THR A 86 -1.97 -8.52 -21.85
CA THR A 86 -1.57 -8.44 -23.27
C THR A 86 -0.04 -8.51 -23.46
N GLY A 87 0.73 -8.67 -22.37
CA GLY A 87 2.20 -8.66 -22.43
C GLY A 87 2.78 -7.27 -22.74
N GLY A 88 1.98 -6.22 -22.58
CA GLY A 88 2.47 -4.84 -22.57
C GLY A 88 3.24 -4.54 -21.28
N PRO A 89 3.95 -3.42 -21.15
CA PRO A 89 4.74 -3.16 -19.96
C PRO A 89 3.83 -2.95 -18.73
N LEU A 90 4.11 -3.68 -17.65
CA LEU A 90 3.72 -3.25 -16.30
C LEU A 90 4.54 -2.00 -15.95
N ILE A 91 3.89 -0.89 -15.60
CA ILE A 91 4.57 0.38 -15.33
C ILE A 91 4.25 0.85 -13.91
N LEU A 92 5.28 1.13 -13.13
CA LEU A 92 5.18 1.87 -11.88
C LEU A 92 5.72 3.29 -12.07
N ASN A 93 4.82 4.27 -11.95
CA ASN A 93 4.99 5.68 -12.26
C ASN A 93 5.40 5.89 -13.72
N THR A 94 6.69 5.76 -14.00
CA THR A 94 7.29 5.87 -15.34
C THR A 94 8.30 4.78 -15.62
N VAL A 95 8.49 3.84 -14.67
CA VAL A 95 9.45 2.75 -14.75
C VAL A 95 8.71 1.52 -15.23
N THR A 96 9.19 0.95 -16.33
CA THR A 96 8.74 -0.37 -16.79
C THR A 96 9.31 -1.43 -15.86
N LEU A 97 8.43 -2.28 -15.35
CA LEU A 97 8.71 -3.45 -14.56
C LEU A 97 8.63 -4.68 -15.46
N THR A 98 9.27 -5.75 -15.04
CA THR A 98 9.14 -7.06 -15.65
C THR A 98 7.87 -7.75 -15.15
N ASP A 99 7.39 -8.69 -15.94
CA ASP A 99 6.17 -9.45 -15.62
C ASP A 99 6.47 -10.71 -14.80
N ILE A 100 7.74 -10.94 -14.44
CA ILE A 100 8.22 -12.10 -13.69
C ILE A 100 8.63 -11.62 -12.30
N ALA A 101 8.40 -12.43 -11.27
CA ALA A 101 8.89 -12.10 -9.93
C ALA A 101 10.43 -12.17 -9.91
N ASP A 102 11.08 -11.03 -10.09
CA ASP A 102 12.52 -10.89 -10.08
C ASP A 102 13.01 -9.85 -9.05
N GLY A 103 14.10 -9.14 -9.34
CA GLY A 103 14.64 -8.12 -8.45
C GLY A 103 13.93 -6.77 -8.52
N ASP A 104 12.99 -6.59 -9.44
CA ASP A 104 12.17 -5.39 -9.52
C ASP A 104 10.87 -5.47 -8.68
N ALA A 105 10.01 -4.47 -8.80
CA ALA A 105 8.85 -4.29 -7.94
C ALA A 105 7.58 -5.00 -8.43
N GLY A 106 7.57 -5.56 -9.64
CA GLY A 106 6.38 -6.03 -10.32
C GLY A 106 6.43 -7.50 -10.66
N ASP A 107 5.26 -8.12 -10.71
CA ASP A 107 5.06 -9.40 -11.38
C ASP A 107 3.62 -9.53 -11.88
N VAL A 108 3.44 -10.37 -12.91
CA VAL A 108 2.13 -10.74 -13.42
C VAL A 108 2.03 -12.26 -13.46
N ASN A 109 1.02 -12.81 -12.80
CA ASN A 109 0.73 -14.25 -12.79
C ASN A 109 1.81 -15.13 -12.10
N ASP A 110 2.83 -14.56 -11.44
CA ASP A 110 3.89 -15.30 -10.76
C ASP A 110 3.61 -15.42 -9.25
N SER A 111 3.48 -14.28 -8.55
CA SER A 111 3.12 -14.24 -7.13
C SER A 111 1.71 -14.76 -6.88
N ALA A 112 0.80 -14.51 -7.82
CA ALA A 112 -0.58 -14.99 -7.78
C ALA A 112 -1.13 -15.17 -9.18
N VAL A 113 -1.86 -16.27 -9.39
CA VAL A 113 -2.43 -16.62 -10.70
C VAL A 113 -3.39 -15.51 -11.17
N ASN A 114 -3.28 -15.14 -12.44
CA ASN A 114 -4.11 -14.13 -13.12
C ASN A 114 -4.20 -12.80 -12.35
N THR A 115 -3.12 -12.42 -11.69
CA THR A 115 -3.06 -11.25 -10.82
C THR A 115 -1.85 -10.40 -11.19
N VAL A 116 -2.05 -9.08 -11.24
CA VAL A 116 -0.96 -8.10 -11.32
C VAL A 116 -0.57 -7.74 -9.89
N THR A 117 0.72 -7.86 -9.57
CA THR A 117 1.26 -7.54 -8.24
C THR A 117 2.33 -6.47 -8.40
N VAL A 118 2.25 -5.41 -7.59
CA VAL A 118 3.29 -4.36 -7.54
C VAL A 118 3.60 -3.99 -6.10
N ASN A 119 4.85 -4.15 -5.70
CA ASN A 119 5.37 -3.72 -4.41
C ASN A 119 5.77 -2.24 -4.45
N LEU A 120 5.05 -1.41 -3.71
CA LEU A 120 5.32 0.03 -3.60
C LEU A 120 6.25 0.37 -2.43
N GLY A 121 6.55 -0.59 -1.56
CA GLY A 121 7.38 -0.39 -0.38
C GLY A 121 6.73 0.52 0.66
N ASP A 122 7.55 1.29 1.37
CA ASP A 122 7.08 2.17 2.44
C ASP A 122 6.62 3.52 1.87
N LEU A 123 5.39 3.91 2.17
CA LEU A 123 4.77 5.14 1.70
C LEU A 123 4.28 6.00 2.88
N SER A 124 4.44 7.31 2.79
CA SER A 124 3.92 8.28 3.77
C SER A 124 3.11 9.35 3.05
N ALA A 125 2.45 10.24 3.80
CA ALA A 125 1.79 11.41 3.20
C ALA A 125 2.74 12.38 2.48
N ALA A 126 4.07 12.25 2.68
CA ALA A 126 5.07 13.00 1.91
C ALA A 126 5.45 12.29 0.60
N SER A 127 5.12 11.01 0.43
CA SER A 127 5.36 10.28 -0.80
C SER A 127 4.39 10.79 -1.88
N PRO A 128 4.86 11.02 -3.13
CA PRO A 128 3.95 11.32 -4.23
C PRO A 128 3.01 10.14 -4.47
N ALA A 129 1.87 10.40 -5.11
CA ALA A 129 0.97 9.35 -5.56
C ALA A 129 1.74 8.34 -6.43
N GLN A 130 1.64 7.06 -6.10
CA GLN A 130 2.22 5.99 -6.90
C GLN A 130 1.20 5.55 -7.93
N THR A 131 1.59 5.45 -9.19
CA THR A 131 0.69 5.08 -10.28
C THR A 131 1.13 3.76 -10.89
N VAL A 132 0.30 2.73 -10.82
CA VAL A 132 0.51 1.45 -11.53
C VAL A 132 -0.32 1.47 -12.81
N SER A 133 0.28 1.15 -13.94
CA SER A 133 -0.42 1.04 -15.24
C SER A 133 -0.09 -0.27 -15.93
N PHE A 134 -1.10 -0.87 -16.56
CA PHE A 134 -0.97 -2.11 -17.33
C PHE A 134 -2.11 -2.26 -18.34
N GLU A 135 -1.93 -3.13 -19.32
CA GLU A 135 -2.92 -3.37 -20.37
C GLU A 135 -3.39 -4.82 -20.39
N VAL A 136 -4.69 -5.00 -20.61
CA VAL A 136 -5.30 -6.31 -20.84
C VAL A 136 -6.21 -6.26 -22.06
N THR A 137 -6.46 -7.42 -22.66
CA THR A 137 -7.38 -7.57 -23.79
C THR A 137 -8.60 -8.39 -23.37
N ILE A 138 -9.79 -7.97 -23.79
CA ILE A 138 -11.03 -8.76 -23.61
C ILE A 138 -11.00 -9.96 -24.58
N ASN A 139 -11.23 -11.17 -24.05
CA ASN A 139 -11.23 -12.43 -24.81
C ASN A 139 -12.56 -12.71 -25.52
#